data_AF-A0AA39GZS6-F1
#
_entry.id   AF-A0AA39GZS6-F1
#
_cell.length_a   1.000
_cell.length_b   1.000
_cell.length_c   1.000
_cell.angle_alpha   90.00
_cell.angle_beta   90.00
_cell.angle_gamma   90.00
#
_symmetry.space_group_name_H-M   'P 1'
#
loop_
_entity.id
_entity.type
_entity.pdbx_description
1 polymer ?
#
loop_
_entity_poly.entity_id
_entity_poly.type
_entity_poly.pdbx_seq_one_letter_code
_entity_poly.pdbx_strand_id
1 'polypeptide(L)'
;MHGMESTSSQAIRLNFLLSFQMLLKVIVYNKSRQYAGHSIIISAEPFDTVLRLKEKIEERTKIPSDIQHLMFGIDVPDNDKTVEQMNIQVGYTIYSTPTYIEVPSMPNL
;
A
#
# COMPACT_ATOMS: atom_id res chain seq x y z
N MET A 1 -22.59 3.78 -36.96
CA MET A 1 -21.65 2.77 -36.44
C MET A 1 -20.79 3.43 -35.36
N HIS A 2 -21.33 3.59 -34.15
CA HIS A 2 -20.57 4.15 -33.02
C HIS A 2 -21.26 3.71 -31.73
N GLY A 3 -20.86 2.57 -31.20
CA GLY A 3 -21.53 1.98 -30.04
C GLY A 3 -20.96 0.64 -29.55
N MET A 4 -19.79 0.22 -30.03
CA MET A 4 -19.16 -1.05 -29.61
C MET A 4 -17.85 -0.86 -28.82
N GLU A 5 -17.31 0.36 -28.71
CA GLU A 5 -16.06 0.61 -27.98
C GLU A 5 -16.27 0.88 -26.47
N SER A 6 -17.42 1.39 -26.04
CA SER A 6 -17.66 1.71 -24.61
C SER A 6 -17.99 0.48 -23.75
N THR A 7 -18.67 -0.51 -24.32
CA THR A 7 -19.02 -1.76 -23.63
C THR A 7 -17.82 -2.68 -23.47
N SER A 8 -16.84 -2.60 -24.38
CA SER A 8 -15.63 -3.45 -24.36
C SER A 8 -14.66 -3.02 -23.25
N SER A 9 -14.42 -1.72 -23.04
CA SER A 9 -13.61 -1.24 -21.90
C SER A 9 -14.30 -1.44 -20.55
N GLN A 10 -15.63 -1.34 -20.47
CA GLN A 10 -16.37 -1.63 -19.24
C GLN A 10 -16.41 -3.14 -18.93
N ALA A 11 -16.53 -3.99 -19.95
CA ALA A 11 -16.50 -5.45 -19.77
C ALA A 11 -15.09 -6.02 -19.50
N ILE A 12 -14.03 -5.40 -20.05
CA ILE A 12 -12.64 -5.73 -19.67
C ILE A 12 -12.39 -5.34 -18.21
N ARG A 13 -12.87 -4.17 -17.77
CA ARG A 13 -12.87 -3.81 -16.35
C ARG A 13 -13.67 -4.81 -15.52
N LEU A 14 -14.84 -5.25 -15.99
CA LEU A 14 -15.74 -6.18 -15.28
C LEU A 14 -15.22 -7.63 -15.18
N ASN A 15 -14.44 -8.11 -16.16
CA ASN A 15 -13.81 -9.44 -16.09
C ASN A 15 -12.47 -9.44 -15.33
N PHE A 16 -11.78 -8.30 -15.25
CA PHE A 16 -10.67 -8.09 -14.30
C PHE A 16 -11.17 -7.92 -12.85
N LEU A 17 -12.42 -7.49 -12.68
CA LEU A 17 -13.13 -7.34 -11.39
C LEU A 17 -13.48 -8.67 -10.67
N LEU A 18 -13.07 -9.84 -11.19
CA LEU A 18 -12.87 -11.06 -10.36
C LEU A 18 -11.58 -10.91 -9.50
N SER A 19 -11.41 -9.72 -8.91
CA SER A 19 -10.19 -9.14 -8.37
C SER A 19 -9.31 -10.14 -7.62
N PHE A 20 -8.12 -10.41 -8.17
CA PHE A 20 -7.08 -11.08 -7.42
C PHE A 20 -6.53 -10.09 -6.38
N GLN A 21 -7.22 -9.98 -5.24
CA GLN A 21 -6.68 -9.30 -4.07
C GLN A 21 -5.51 -10.15 -3.54
N MET A 22 -4.34 -9.52 -3.41
CA MET A 22 -3.18 -10.15 -2.80
C MET A 22 -3.03 -9.71 -1.35
N LEU A 23 -2.63 -10.65 -0.50
CA LEU A 23 -2.25 -10.34 0.88
C LEU A 23 -0.77 -9.97 0.93
N LEU A 24 -0.49 -8.73 1.30
CA LEU A 24 0.86 -8.22 1.44
C LEU A 24 1.29 -8.23 2.90
N LYS A 25 2.47 -8.79 3.14
CA LYS A 25 3.13 -8.67 4.43
C LYS A 25 3.86 -7.34 4.49
N VAL A 26 3.53 -6.53 5.48
CA VAL A 26 4.20 -5.25 5.74
C VAL A 26 4.92 -5.34 7.07
N ILE A 27 6.22 -5.10 7.07
CA ILE A 27 7.00 -4.91 8.29
C ILE A 27 7.02 -3.42 8.60
N VAL A 28 6.45 -3.07 9.74
CA VAL A 28 6.37 -1.70 10.24
C VAL A 28 7.47 -1.53 11.26
N TYR A 29 8.38 -0.59 11.03
CA TYR A 29 9.43 -0.23 11.97
C TYR A 29 9.06 1.04 12.69
N ASN A 30 8.74 0.96 13.97
CA ASN A 30 8.69 2.12 14.86
C ASN A 30 9.92 2.09 15.78
N LYS A 31 10.57 3.24 16.02
CA LYS A 31 11.71 3.34 16.96
C LYS A 31 11.26 3.23 18.41
N SER A 32 10.00 3.51 18.72
CA SER A 32 9.35 3.17 19.98
C SER A 32 9.12 1.67 20.09
N ARG A 33 9.39 1.10 21.28
CA ARG A 33 9.40 -0.36 21.54
C ARG A 33 8.09 -1.09 21.21
N GLN A 34 7.00 -0.37 20.95
CA GLN A 34 5.69 -0.94 20.64
C GLN A 34 5.58 -1.56 19.24
N TYR A 35 6.36 -1.10 18.24
CA TYR A 35 6.33 -1.68 16.88
C TYR A 35 7.73 -1.87 16.27
N ALA A 36 8.73 -2.25 17.06
CA ALA A 36 10.03 -2.64 16.53
C ALA A 36 9.91 -3.95 15.73
N GLY A 37 9.72 -3.86 14.41
CA GLY A 37 9.66 -5.02 13.51
C GLY A 37 8.32 -5.76 13.50
N HIS A 38 7.21 -5.10 13.85
CA HIS A 38 5.89 -5.73 13.84
C HIS A 38 5.43 -5.99 12.39
N SER A 39 4.97 -7.22 12.12
CA SER A 39 4.43 -7.59 10.81
C SER A 39 2.92 -7.48 10.81
N ILE A 40 2.36 -6.74 9.86
CA ILE A 40 0.91 -6.72 9.59
C ILE A 40 0.63 -7.31 8.20
N ILE A 41 -0.62 -7.71 7.97
CA ILE A 41 -1.10 -8.11 6.65
C ILE A 41 -2.13 -7.08 6.18
N ILE A 42 -1.97 -6.60 4.95
CA ILE A 42 -2.95 -5.76 4.26
C ILE A 42 -3.43 -6.46 2.99
N SER A 43 -4.69 -6.22 2.59
CA SER A 43 -5.19 -6.63 1.27
C SER A 43 -4.86 -5.53 0.26
N ALA A 44 -4.27 -5.91 -0.87
CA ALA A 44 -3.90 -5.00 -1.95
C ALA A 44 -4.48 -5.45 -3.28
N GLU A 45 -4.95 -4.48 -4.04
CA GLU A 45 -5.43 -4.65 -5.41
C GLU A 45 -4.36 -4.16 -6.40
N PRO A 46 -4.31 -4.69 -7.63
CA PRO A 46 -3.32 -4.29 -8.63
C PRO A 46 -3.28 -2.78 -8.91
N PHE A 47 -4.43 -2.11 -8.82
CA PHE A 47 -4.56 -0.68 -9.07
C PHE A 47 -4.47 0.20 -7.82
N ASP A 48 -4.28 -0.39 -6.63
CA ASP A 48 -3.99 0.42 -5.45
C ASP A 48 -2.68 1.18 -5.67
N THR A 49 -2.70 2.48 -5.39
CA THR A 49 -1.50 3.31 -5.39
C THR A 49 -0.71 3.11 -4.10
N VAL A 50 0.56 3.51 -4.09
CA VAL A 50 1.39 3.56 -2.88
C VAL A 50 0.72 4.36 -1.77
N LEU A 51 0.08 5.48 -2.09
CA LEU A 51 -0.70 6.24 -1.11
C LEU A 51 -1.82 5.40 -0.50
N ARG A 52 -2.57 4.67 -1.34
CA ARG A 52 -3.65 3.79 -0.87
C ARG A 52 -3.13 2.67 0.05
N LEU A 53 -1.94 2.13 -0.22
CA LEU A 53 -1.29 1.18 0.67
C LEU A 53 -0.92 1.80 2.03
N LYS A 54 -0.40 3.04 2.04
CA LYS A 54 -0.07 3.77 3.28
C LYS A 54 -1.31 4.01 4.15
N GLU A 55 -2.43 4.39 3.54
CA GLU A 55 -3.72 4.53 4.24
C GLU A 55 -4.17 3.20 4.87
N LYS A 56 -4.06 2.08 4.14
CA LYS A 56 -4.38 0.74 4.69
C LYS A 56 -3.48 0.36 5.87
N ILE A 57 -2.23 0.79 5.86
CA ILE A 57 -1.29 0.59 6.98
C ILE A 57 -1.68 1.50 8.15
N GLU A 58 -2.06 2.76 7.90
CA GLU A 58 -2.55 3.69 8.92
C GLU A 58 -3.80 3.14 9.62
N GLU A 59 -4.76 2.60 8.88
CA GLU A 59 -5.97 1.98 9.45
C GLU A 59 -5.62 0.91 10.51
N ARG A 60 -4.57 0.11 10.24
CA ARG A 60 -4.09 -1.00 11.07
C ARG A 60 -3.17 -0.60 12.22
N THR A 61 -2.33 0.41 12.01
CA THR A 61 -1.23 0.77 12.93
C THR A 61 -1.44 2.09 13.65
N LYS A 62 -2.36 2.91 13.13
CA LYS A 62 -2.56 4.33 13.46
C LYS A 62 -1.43 5.26 13.05
N ILE A 63 -0.35 4.76 12.45
CA ILE A 63 0.75 5.62 11.97
C ILE A 63 0.26 6.44 10.76
N PRO A 64 0.27 7.79 10.82
CA PRO A 64 -0.21 8.62 9.73
C PRO A 64 0.47 8.32 8.39
N SER A 65 -0.30 8.25 7.32
CA SER A 65 0.17 7.88 5.97
C SER A 65 1.16 8.89 5.38
N ASP A 66 1.09 10.16 5.76
CA ASP A 66 1.98 11.23 5.32
C ASP A 66 3.41 11.09 5.83
N ILE A 67 3.59 10.55 7.04
CA ILE A 67 4.92 10.27 7.61
C ILE A 67 5.44 8.88 7.23
N GLN A 68 4.63 8.01 6.63
CA GLN A 68 5.07 6.67 6.22
C GLN A 68 5.95 6.72 4.96
N HIS A 69 7.08 6.03 5.01
CA HIS A 69 7.90 5.69 3.85
C HIS A 69 7.79 4.21 3.57
N LEU A 70 7.13 3.86 2.45
CA LEU A 70 7.11 2.50 1.97
C LEU A 70 8.36 2.25 1.15
N MET A 71 9.03 1.15 1.43
CA MET A 71 10.19 0.69 0.70
C MET A 71 9.92 -0.71 0.18
N PHE A 72 10.20 -0.92 -1.09
CA PHE A 72 10.13 -2.20 -1.76
C PHE A 72 11.50 -2.55 -2.32
N GLY A 73 12.12 -3.60 -1.78
CA GLY A 73 13.54 -3.87 -2.04
C GLY A 73 14.41 -2.72 -1.53
N ILE A 74 15.09 -2.03 -2.45
CA ILE A 74 15.91 -0.83 -2.18
C ILE A 74 15.23 0.48 -2.62
N ASP A 75 14.07 0.40 -3.26
CA ASP A 75 13.40 1.53 -3.88
C ASP A 75 12.31 2.10 -2.97
N VAL A 76 12.17 3.43 -2.99
CA VAL A 76 11.05 4.16 -2.37
C VAL A 76 10.15 4.66 -3.51
N PRO A 77 9.05 3.97 -3.83
CA PRO A 77 8.19 4.31 -4.95
C PRO A 77 7.36 5.58 -4.66
N ASP A 78 7.06 6.32 -5.72
CA ASP A 78 6.19 7.50 -5.67
C ASP A 78 4.75 7.14 -5.27
N ASN A 79 4.05 8.09 -4.64
CA ASN A 79 2.71 7.89 -4.08
C ASN A 79 1.64 7.51 -5.12
N ASP A 80 1.84 7.88 -6.39
CA ASP A 80 0.94 7.62 -7.51
C ASP A 80 1.18 6.27 -8.20
N LYS A 81 2.34 5.64 -7.94
CA LYS A 81 2.69 4.33 -8.52
C LYS A 81 1.76 3.25 -7.98
N THR A 82 1.25 2.39 -8.87
CA THR A 82 0.35 1.29 -8.51
C THR A 82 1.10 0.03 -8.09
N VAL A 83 0.42 -0.87 -7.36
CA VAL A 83 0.93 -2.22 -7.04
C VAL A 83 1.40 -2.96 -8.29
N GLU A 84 0.62 -2.88 -9.36
CA GLU A 84 0.97 -3.46 -10.66
C GLU A 84 2.26 -2.84 -11.23
N GLN A 85 2.40 -1.51 -11.21
CA GLN A 85 3.60 -0.82 -11.71
C GLN A 85 4.85 -1.08 -10.86
N MET A 86 4.68 -1.47 -9.59
CA MET A 86 5.77 -1.89 -8.70
C MET A 86 6.17 -3.36 -8.91
N ASN A 87 5.44 -4.12 -9.74
CA ASN A 87 5.63 -5.55 -9.98
C ASN A 87 5.66 -6.38 -8.67
N ILE A 88 4.83 -6.00 -7.68
CA ILE A 88 4.75 -6.72 -6.40
C ILE A 88 4.00 -8.04 -6.59
N GLN A 89 4.53 -9.10 -6.01
CA GLN A 89 3.94 -10.44 -6.07
C GLN A 89 3.58 -10.96 -4.68
N VAL A 90 2.69 -11.97 -4.65
CA VAL A 90 2.34 -12.68 -3.41
C VAL A 90 3.59 -13.24 -2.76
N GLY A 91 3.73 -13.02 -1.45
CA GLY A 91 4.88 -13.46 -0.66
C GLY A 91 6.00 -12.42 -0.52
N TYR A 92 5.92 -11.30 -1.26
CA TYR A 92 6.86 -10.20 -1.08
C TYR A 92 6.58 -9.45 0.22
N THR A 93 7.62 -8.84 0.79
CA THR A 93 7.52 -8.04 2.01
C THR A 93 7.78 -6.58 1.69
N ILE A 94 6.90 -5.71 2.16
CA ILE A 94 7.07 -4.25 2.12
C ILE A 94 7.57 -3.78 3.47
N TYR A 95 8.49 -2.83 3.49
CA TYR A 95 8.92 -2.15 4.70
C TYR A 95 8.24 -0.79 4.82
N SER A 96 7.71 -0.46 5.99
CA SER A 96 7.17 0.87 6.29
C SER A 96 7.95 1.49 7.44
N THR A 97 8.56 2.65 7.21
CA THR A 97 9.28 3.43 8.22
C THR A 97 8.66 4.82 8.33
N PRO A 98 8.23 5.27 9.52
CA PRO A 98 7.81 6.65 9.71
C PRO A 98 9.02 7.60 9.69
N THR A 99 8.91 8.76 9.05
CA THR A 99 9.84 9.86 9.28
C THR A 99 9.53 10.47 10.64
N TYR A 100 10.58 10.65 11.44
CA TYR A 100 10.48 11.24 12.76
C TYR A 100 10.14 12.72 12.62
N ILE A 101 8.86 13.00 12.72
CA ILE A 101 8.31 14.32 13.03
C ILE A 101 7.58 14.08 14.34
N GLU A 102 7.86 14.88 15.37
CA GLU A 102 7.01 14.89 16.57
C GLU A 102 5.61 15.28 16.13
N VAL A 103 4.78 14.30 15.81
CA VAL A 103 3.38 14.55 15.50
C VAL A 103 2.73 14.79 16.85
N PRO A 104 2.14 15.98 17.12
CA PRO A 104 1.61 16.31 18.44
C PRO A 104 0.54 15.32 18.94
N SER A 105 -0.15 14.65 18.00
CA SER A 105 -1.12 13.59 18.29
C SER A 105 -0.49 12.22 18.58
N MET A 106 0.81 12.03 18.34
CA MET A 106 1.57 10.80 18.56
C MET A 106 2.93 11.07 19.21
N PRO A 107 2.96 11.42 20.51
CA PRO A 107 4.18 11.83 21.20
C PRO A 107 5.23 10.72 21.38
N ASN A 108 4.91 9.47 21.03
CA ASN A 108 5.78 8.30 21.19
C ASN A 108 5.96 7.50 19.89
N LEU A 109 5.83 8.15 18.74
CA LEU A 109 6.32 7.60 17.47
C LEU A 109 7.84 7.75 17.35
#